data_AF-A0A812X6Z0-F1
#
_entry.id   AF-A0A812X6Z0-F1
#
_cell.length_a   1.000
_cell.length_b   1.000
_cell.length_c   1.000
_cell.angle_alpha   90.00
_cell.angle_beta   90.00
_cell.angle_gamma   90.00
#
_symmetry.space_group_name_H-M   'P 1'
#
loop_
_entity.id
_entity.type
_entity.pdbx_description
1 polymer ?
#
loop_
_entity_poly.entity_id
_entity_poly.type
_entity_poly.pdbx_seq_one_letter_code
_entity_poly.pdbx_strand_id
1 'polypeptide(L)'
;DLEMFTSVTVTFEFDYAGNVEGSVSMVTYKDVILTSAENFVGCLLTTCIGAGISATLLTVHLLRHREQCNWGLTCYEIFSRILLVVYPTILLISWSQQMLMSHEFDLLLQTFIGSDGVDDEHMKHNMQEYFKVKTVIYDEVGWLERHRVASYVLMYFQFLQMVLYFNAHPRVAMLTKTVKGALLNMLHFFLVFTILFLMLAFMAHFLLGGQIQLFGTFGGSCETQVRMLFGEFIFVDGAENLSGLSLAMYWLYAASFMLIVFFTLLNFFLAIVVDAFVAVKDEYDKLFCTYNFCYDLGTIPRCVYTHFKLKLPGRKPFIKYLEESVQHLKEVKKQEEQAKRKVGHKGVRKPAPAPAADPSLPLLLPAKRILEEFPGFTEQSLCHLLCRVEKLSATPVIFFVEEKLDNNNEPQEVDDIPEEPSH
;
A
#
# COMPACT_ATOMS: atom_id res chain seq x y z
N ASP A 1 37.34 -14.69 -7.91
CA ASP A 1 36.66 -13.42 -8.25
C ASP A 1 35.93 -12.84 -7.04
N LEU A 2 36.52 -12.91 -5.84
CA LEU A 2 35.93 -12.34 -4.64
C LEU A 2 37.05 -12.17 -3.61
N GLU A 3 37.38 -10.92 -3.29
CA GLU A 3 38.30 -10.60 -2.20
C GLU A 3 37.49 -9.95 -1.09
N MET A 4 37.59 -10.51 0.11
CA MET A 4 36.90 -10.02 1.30
C MET A 4 37.94 -9.64 2.33
N PHE A 5 37.91 -8.37 2.73
CA PHE A 5 38.79 -7.83 3.74
C PHE A 5 37.96 -7.53 4.98
N THR A 6 38.31 -8.15 6.10
CA THR A 6 37.59 -7.94 7.37
C THR A 6 38.50 -7.20 8.34
N SER A 7 38.05 -6.04 8.79
CA SER A 7 38.64 -5.31 9.92
C SER A 7 37.88 -5.66 11.19
N VAL A 8 38.61 -6.12 12.21
CA VAL A 8 38.06 -6.39 13.54
C VAL A 8 38.56 -5.31 14.48
N THR A 9 37.64 -4.50 14.99
CA THR A 9 37.91 -3.47 15.99
C THR A 9 37.39 -3.95 17.34
N VAL A 10 38.28 -4.00 18.33
CA VAL A 10 37.90 -4.24 19.72
C VAL A 10 38.06 -2.93 20.47
N THR A 11 36.96 -2.38 20.96
CA THR A 11 36.92 -1.13 21.72
C THR A 11 36.64 -1.45 23.18
N PHE A 12 37.45 -0.87 24.07
CA PHE A 12 37.22 -0.92 25.50
C PHE A 12 36.84 0.48 25.97
N GLU A 13 35.57 0.68 26.32
CA GLU A 13 35.08 1.93 26.88
C GLU A 13 35.16 1.86 28.41
N PHE A 14 35.76 2.89 28.99
CA PHE A 14 35.87 3.04 30.44
C PHE A 14 34.85 4.10 30.88
N ASP A 15 33.84 3.67 31.65
CA ASP A 15 32.87 4.59 32.22
C ASP A 15 33.52 5.43 33.35
N TYR A 16 32.94 6.58 33.68
CA TYR A 16 33.38 7.45 34.78
C TYR A 16 33.39 6.73 36.14
N ALA A 17 32.61 5.65 36.27
CA ALA A 17 32.58 4.77 37.43
C ALA A 17 33.71 3.72 37.47
N GLY A 18 34.56 3.65 36.43
CA GLY A 18 35.63 2.67 36.30
C GLY A 18 35.21 1.30 35.76
N ASN A 19 33.97 1.17 35.28
CA ASN A 19 33.51 -0.01 34.57
C ASN A 19 34.16 -0.08 33.19
N VAL A 20 34.45 -1.31 32.72
CA VAL A 20 35.00 -1.55 31.38
C VAL A 20 33.97 -2.28 30.56
N GLU A 21 33.50 -1.64 29.48
CA GLU A 21 32.62 -2.27 28.51
C GLU A 21 33.40 -2.56 27.24
N GLY A 22 33.48 -3.86 26.88
CA GLY A 22 34.14 -4.30 25.66
C GLY A 22 33.12 -4.45 24.54
N SER A 23 33.32 -3.76 23.42
CA SER A 23 32.56 -3.98 22.19
C SER A 23 33.47 -4.46 21.06
N VAL A 24 32.97 -5.42 20.29
CA VAL A 24 33.66 -5.94 19.10
C VAL A 24 32.84 -5.52 17.88
N SER A 25 33.47 -4.74 17.00
CA SER A 25 32.90 -4.36 15.72
C SER A 25 33.68 -5.02 14.60
N MET A 26 32.98 -5.80 13.77
CA MET A 26 33.55 -6.43 12.58
C MET A 26 32.99 -5.75 11.35
N VAL A 27 33.87 -5.26 10.51
CA VAL A 27 33.51 -4.67 9.23
C VAL A 27 34.16 -5.48 8.13
N THR A 28 33.34 -6.05 7.25
CA THR A 28 33.82 -6.77 6.07
C THR A 28 33.55 -5.93 4.83
N TYR A 29 34.62 -5.58 4.11
CA TYR A 29 34.56 -4.99 2.80
C TYR A 29 34.70 -6.08 1.74
N LYS A 30 33.81 -6.06 0.75
CA LYS A 30 33.83 -7.00 -0.38
C LYS A 30 34.21 -6.24 -1.63
N ASP A 31 35.40 -6.54 -2.16
CA ASP A 31 35.83 -5.99 -3.43
C ASP A 31 35.10 -6.68 -4.59
N VAL A 32 34.57 -5.88 -5.51
CA VAL A 32 33.86 -6.33 -6.70
C VAL A 32 34.82 -6.27 -7.88
N ILE A 33 35.44 -7.41 -8.20
CA ILE A 33 36.52 -7.52 -9.19
C ILE A 33 36.04 -8.28 -10.44
N LEU A 34 36.60 -7.96 -11.61
CA LEU A 34 36.44 -8.67 -12.89
C LEU A 34 34.96 -8.89 -13.29
N THR A 35 34.54 -10.16 -13.38
CA THR A 35 33.21 -10.60 -13.83
C THR A 35 32.07 -10.06 -12.96
N SER A 36 32.31 -9.89 -11.67
CA SER A 36 31.32 -9.33 -10.75
C SER A 36 31.10 -7.83 -10.98
N ALA A 37 32.14 -7.12 -11.41
CA ALA A 37 32.07 -5.68 -11.70
C ALA A 37 31.26 -5.43 -12.99
N GLU A 38 31.49 -6.24 -14.02
CA GLU A 38 30.72 -6.18 -15.27
C GLU A 38 29.23 -6.42 -15.01
N ASN A 39 28.89 -7.43 -14.20
CA ASN A 39 27.52 -7.72 -13.81
C ASN A 39 26.89 -6.58 -12.99
N PHE A 40 27.65 -5.99 -12.07
CA PHE A 40 27.18 -4.86 -11.25
C PHE A 40 26.86 -3.64 -12.11
N VAL A 41 27.77 -3.25 -13.00
CA VAL A 41 27.57 -2.14 -13.95
C VAL A 41 26.41 -2.45 -14.90
N GLY A 42 26.31 -3.67 -15.42
CA GLY A 42 25.20 -4.11 -16.28
C GLY A 42 23.84 -3.98 -15.59
N CYS A 43 23.72 -4.42 -14.34
CA CYS A 43 22.50 -4.28 -13.55
C CYS A 43 22.12 -2.80 -13.29
N LEU A 44 23.09 -1.93 -12.99
CA LEU A 44 22.82 -0.51 -12.79
C LEU A 44 22.37 0.18 -14.08
N LEU A 45 23.04 -0.10 -15.21
CA LEU A 45 22.71 0.50 -16.50
C LEU A 45 21.33 0.05 -16.99
N THR A 46 21.02 -1.25 -16.92
CA THR A 46 19.70 -1.77 -17.30
C THR A 46 18.59 -1.18 -16.45
N THR A 47 18.83 -1.00 -15.14
CA THR A 47 17.88 -0.31 -14.24
C THR A 47 17.67 1.15 -14.63
N CYS A 48 18.75 1.89 -14.91
CA CYS A 48 18.66 3.30 -15.34
C CYS A 48 17.89 3.46 -16.65
N ILE A 49 18.20 2.63 -17.65
CA ILE A 49 17.57 2.69 -18.98
C ILE A 49 16.08 2.32 -18.85
N GLY A 50 15.76 1.23 -18.13
CA GLY A 50 14.38 0.81 -17.89
C GLY A 50 13.57 1.88 -17.14
N ALA A 51 14.15 2.46 -16.09
CA ALA A 51 13.52 3.52 -15.32
C ALA A 51 13.33 4.80 -16.16
N GLY A 52 14.31 5.20 -16.95
CA GLY A 52 14.23 6.36 -17.84
C GLY A 52 13.16 6.22 -18.93
N ILE A 53 13.09 5.07 -19.61
CA ILE A 53 12.02 4.78 -20.57
C ILE A 53 10.66 4.82 -19.87
N SER A 54 10.53 4.23 -18.69
CA SER A 54 9.26 4.25 -17.95
C SER A 54 8.84 5.65 -17.51
N ALA A 55 9.79 6.49 -17.06
CA ALA A 55 9.52 7.86 -16.63
C ALA A 55 9.07 8.74 -17.79
N THR A 56 9.72 8.60 -18.96
CA THR A 56 9.34 9.36 -20.17
C THR A 56 7.96 8.96 -20.67
N LEU A 57 7.65 7.65 -20.75
CA LEU A 57 6.32 7.16 -21.13
C LEU A 57 5.22 7.66 -20.18
N LEU A 58 5.48 7.63 -18.87
CA LEU A 58 4.51 8.08 -17.86
C LEU A 58 4.29 9.60 -17.92
N THR A 59 5.36 10.37 -18.15
CA THR A 59 5.28 11.83 -18.30
C THR A 59 4.49 12.20 -19.56
N VAL A 60 4.74 11.52 -20.69
CA VAL A 60 3.96 11.71 -21.93
C VAL A 60 2.48 11.33 -21.73
N HIS A 61 2.21 10.24 -21.01
CA HIS A 61 0.84 9.84 -20.67
C HIS A 61 0.13 10.89 -19.79
N LEU A 62 0.80 11.42 -18.77
CA LEU A 62 0.27 12.47 -17.91
C LEU A 62 -0.04 13.76 -18.70
N LEU A 63 0.84 14.14 -19.64
CA LEU A 63 0.63 15.32 -20.49
C LEU A 63 -0.55 15.12 -21.46
N ARG A 64 -0.75 13.92 -22.00
CA ARG A 64 -1.86 13.61 -22.93
C ARG A 64 -3.21 13.42 -22.24
N HIS A 65 -3.23 12.94 -21.00
CA HIS A 65 -4.46 12.56 -20.28
C HIS A 65 -4.56 13.20 -18.89
N ARG A 66 -4.24 14.49 -18.80
CA ARG A 66 -4.16 15.27 -17.54
C ARG A 66 -5.42 15.19 -16.68
N GLU A 67 -6.61 15.14 -17.28
CA GLU A 67 -7.89 15.15 -16.56
C GLU A 67 -8.31 13.79 -15.99
N GLN A 68 -7.67 12.69 -16.40
CA GLN A 68 -8.07 11.33 -16.02
C GLN A 68 -7.13 10.68 -15.00
N CYS A 69 -6.00 11.33 -14.67
CA CYS A 69 -4.99 10.78 -13.78
C CYS A 69 -5.23 11.18 -12.32
N ASN A 70 -5.12 10.20 -11.41
CA ASN A 70 -5.01 10.48 -9.98
C ASN A 70 -3.66 11.14 -9.71
N TRP A 71 -3.66 12.47 -9.58
CA TRP A 71 -2.46 13.29 -9.45
C TRP A 71 -1.48 12.77 -8.38
N GLY A 72 -1.96 12.40 -7.20
CA GLY A 72 -1.09 11.91 -6.11
C GLY A 72 -0.33 10.63 -6.46
N LEU A 73 -1.01 9.64 -7.05
CA LEU A 73 -0.40 8.35 -7.42
C LEU A 73 0.57 8.53 -8.58
N THR A 74 0.16 9.29 -9.62
CA THR A 74 1.01 9.54 -10.79
C THR A 74 2.26 10.35 -10.43
N CYS A 75 2.14 11.34 -9.55
CA CYS A 75 3.31 12.08 -9.03
C CYS A 75 4.26 11.15 -8.26
N TYR A 76 3.73 10.27 -7.40
CA TYR A 76 4.53 9.29 -6.67
C TYR A 76 5.27 8.34 -7.63
N GLU A 77 4.59 7.85 -8.66
CA GLU A 77 5.21 6.97 -9.67
C GLU A 77 6.33 7.68 -10.44
N ILE A 78 6.10 8.91 -10.91
CA ILE A 78 7.13 9.70 -11.60
C ILE A 78 8.33 9.94 -10.68
N PHE A 79 8.08 10.35 -9.44
CA PHE A 79 9.12 10.59 -8.45
C PHE A 79 9.96 9.33 -8.19
N SER A 80 9.31 8.18 -7.98
CA SER A 80 9.98 6.88 -7.80
C SER A 80 10.86 6.51 -9.01
N ARG A 81 10.40 6.74 -10.25
CA ARG A 81 11.19 6.47 -11.46
C ARG A 81 12.38 7.41 -11.62
N ILE A 82 12.22 8.69 -11.27
CA ILE A 82 13.34 9.65 -11.26
C ILE A 82 14.39 9.21 -10.25
N LEU A 83 13.97 8.84 -9.04
CA LEU A 83 14.82 8.36 -7.96
C LEU A 83 15.65 7.13 -8.40
N LEU A 84 15.03 6.20 -9.14
CA LEU A 84 15.69 5.01 -9.72
C LEU A 84 16.63 5.29 -10.90
N VAL A 85 16.60 6.49 -11.48
CA VAL A 85 17.61 6.92 -12.46
C VAL A 85 18.74 7.67 -11.76
N VAL A 86 18.38 8.60 -10.88
CA VAL A 86 19.34 9.50 -10.21
C VAL A 86 20.24 8.73 -9.25
N TYR A 87 19.71 7.85 -8.41
CA TYR A 87 20.57 7.19 -7.44
C TYR A 87 21.54 6.18 -8.05
N PRO A 88 21.13 5.26 -8.94
CA PRO A 88 22.07 4.34 -9.56
C PRO A 88 23.14 5.04 -10.40
N THR A 89 22.83 6.19 -11.00
CA THR A 89 23.84 7.02 -11.69
C THR A 89 24.84 7.64 -10.71
N ILE A 90 24.37 8.18 -9.57
CA ILE A 90 25.26 8.66 -8.50
C ILE A 90 26.14 7.52 -7.97
N LEU A 91 25.56 6.34 -7.71
CA LEU A 91 26.28 5.16 -7.24
C LEU A 91 27.35 4.71 -8.24
N LEU A 92 27.02 4.69 -9.54
CA LEU A 92 27.96 4.30 -10.59
C LEU A 92 29.12 5.30 -10.72
N ILE A 93 28.84 6.61 -10.66
CA ILE A 93 29.88 7.65 -10.66
C ILE A 93 30.75 7.52 -9.41
N SER A 94 30.14 7.38 -8.24
CA SER A 94 30.89 7.31 -7.00
C SER A 94 31.71 6.03 -6.89
N TRP A 95 31.19 4.90 -7.37
CA TRP A 95 31.91 3.63 -7.43
C TRP A 95 33.11 3.69 -8.38
N SER A 96 32.98 4.40 -9.51
CA SER A 96 34.10 4.58 -10.45
C SER A 96 35.29 5.36 -9.88
N GLN A 97 35.08 6.09 -8.78
CA GLN A 97 36.11 6.87 -8.11
C GLN A 97 36.78 6.10 -6.94
N GLN A 98 36.28 4.91 -6.60
CA GLN A 98 36.84 4.13 -5.50
C GLN A 98 38.18 3.48 -5.86
N MET A 99 39.07 3.41 -4.89
CA MET A 99 40.32 2.66 -4.98
C MET A 99 40.10 1.19 -4.58
N LEU A 100 40.90 0.28 -5.14
CA LEU A 100 40.85 -1.13 -4.76
C LEU A 100 41.40 -1.32 -3.34
N MET A 101 40.65 -2.04 -2.49
CA MET A 101 41.01 -2.19 -1.08
C MET A 101 42.21 -3.11 -0.86
N SER A 102 42.49 -4.02 -1.79
CA SER A 102 43.66 -4.90 -1.72
C SER A 102 44.97 -4.14 -1.49
N HIS A 103 45.16 -3.01 -2.18
CA HIS A 103 46.38 -2.20 -2.03
C HIS A 103 46.49 -1.57 -0.63
N GLU A 104 45.40 -1.06 -0.09
CA GLU A 104 45.39 -0.40 1.22
C GLU A 104 45.60 -1.39 2.38
N PHE A 105 44.99 -2.58 2.29
CA PHE A 105 45.21 -3.64 3.28
C PHE A 105 46.65 -4.19 3.22
N ASP A 106 47.23 -4.35 2.03
CA ASP A 106 48.62 -4.74 1.88
C ASP A 106 49.58 -3.66 2.41
N LEU A 107 49.29 -2.38 2.16
CA LEU A 107 50.07 -1.25 2.68
C LEU A 107 50.01 -1.18 4.22
N LEU A 108 48.83 -1.42 4.81
CA LEU A 108 48.65 -1.49 6.25
C LEU A 108 49.48 -2.63 6.85
N LEU A 109 49.42 -3.82 6.23
CA LEU A 109 50.17 -4.99 6.66
C LEU A 109 51.68 -4.75 6.56
N GLN A 110 52.16 -4.16 5.46
CA GLN A 110 53.57 -3.86 5.25
C GLN A 110 54.08 -2.78 6.21
N THR A 111 53.27 -1.77 6.54
CA THR A 111 53.61 -0.74 7.55
C THR A 111 53.76 -1.37 8.93
N PHE A 112 52.94 -2.39 9.25
CA PHE A 112 53.03 -3.11 10.50
C PHE A 112 54.25 -4.06 10.56
N ILE A 113 54.46 -4.85 9.51
CA ILE A 113 55.55 -5.85 9.43
C ILE A 113 56.92 -5.21 9.25
N GLY A 114 57.02 -4.10 8.50
CA GLY A 114 58.28 -3.40 8.23
C GLY A 114 58.87 -2.62 9.41
N SER A 115 58.38 -2.84 10.63
CA SER A 115 58.79 -2.12 11.85
C SER A 115 60.05 -2.72 12.49
N ASP A 116 61.16 -2.77 11.75
CA ASP A 116 62.45 -3.27 12.27
C ASP A 116 63.25 -2.22 13.08
N GLY A 117 62.63 -1.10 13.49
CA GLY A 117 63.24 -0.04 14.28
C GLY A 117 62.53 0.20 15.61
N VAL A 118 63.23 -0.06 16.73
CA VAL A 118 62.72 0.16 18.11
C VAL A 118 62.87 1.63 18.56
N ASP A 119 63.43 2.50 17.71
CA ASP A 119 63.59 3.92 18.01
C ASP A 119 62.22 4.64 18.08
N ASP A 120 62.07 5.53 19.06
CA ASP A 120 60.83 6.27 19.34
C ASP A 120 60.34 7.10 18.14
N GLU A 121 61.24 7.64 17.31
CA GLU A 121 60.86 8.37 16.09
C GLU A 121 60.30 7.45 15.00
N HIS A 122 60.92 6.29 14.79
CA HIS A 122 60.45 5.30 13.81
C HIS A 122 59.09 4.73 14.23
N MET A 123 58.88 4.48 15.52
CA MET A 123 57.60 4.01 16.04
C MET A 123 56.48 5.05 15.90
N LYS A 124 56.76 6.34 16.18
CA LYS A 124 55.79 7.43 15.95
C LYS A 124 55.42 7.58 14.48
N HIS A 125 56.39 7.53 13.59
CA HIS A 125 56.17 7.60 12.14
C HIS A 125 55.30 6.43 11.65
N ASN A 126 55.63 5.20 12.04
CA ASN A 126 54.88 4.01 11.64
C ASN A 126 53.45 4.02 12.20
N MET A 127 53.27 4.51 13.43
CA MET A 127 51.95 4.68 14.02
C MET A 127 51.11 5.72 13.27
N GLN A 128 51.71 6.82 12.83
CA GLN A 128 51.02 7.84 12.02
C GLN A 128 50.60 7.30 10.65
N GLU A 129 51.49 6.59 9.93
CA GLU A 129 51.14 5.97 8.65
C GLU A 129 50.06 4.88 8.82
N TYR A 130 50.13 4.07 9.88
CA TYR A 130 49.07 3.11 10.21
C TYR A 130 47.71 3.81 10.41
N PHE A 131 47.66 4.88 11.20
CA PHE A 131 46.39 5.59 11.44
C PHE A 131 45.86 6.26 10.18
N LYS A 132 46.73 6.76 9.31
CA LYS A 132 46.35 7.34 8.02
C LYS A 132 45.71 6.31 7.09
N VAL A 133 46.34 5.14 6.91
CA VAL A 133 45.76 4.04 6.10
C VAL A 133 44.47 3.54 6.73
N LYS A 134 44.44 3.42 8.07
CA LYS A 134 43.22 3.07 8.81
C LYS A 134 42.09 4.05 8.51
N THR A 135 42.31 5.37 8.57
CA THR A 135 41.27 6.36 8.26
C THR A 135 40.69 6.17 6.86
N VAL A 136 41.53 5.93 5.85
CA VAL A 136 41.09 5.65 4.47
C VAL A 136 40.17 4.42 4.42
N ILE A 137 40.55 3.33 5.08
CA ILE A 137 39.73 2.10 5.14
C ILE A 137 38.36 2.38 5.79
N TYR A 138 38.32 3.14 6.88
CA TYR A 138 37.06 3.47 7.56
C TYR A 138 36.18 4.41 6.72
N ASP A 139 36.76 5.32 5.96
CA ASP A 139 36.03 6.22 5.08
C ASP A 139 35.38 5.46 3.92
N GLU A 140 36.09 4.50 3.31
CA GLU A 140 35.56 3.62 2.26
C GLU A 140 34.47 2.67 2.77
N VAL A 141 34.66 2.12 3.97
CA VAL A 141 33.62 1.35 4.66
C VAL A 141 32.39 2.21 4.94
N GLY A 142 32.60 3.43 5.45
CA GLY A 142 31.51 4.36 5.74
C GLY A 142 30.77 4.75 4.47
N TRP A 143 31.46 4.90 3.35
CA TRP A 143 30.86 5.08 2.03
C TRP A 143 29.96 3.92 1.66
N LEU A 144 30.42 2.68 1.86
CA LEU A 144 29.65 1.47 1.56
C LEU A 144 28.40 1.39 2.42
N GLU A 145 28.50 1.61 3.72
CA GLU A 145 27.35 1.59 4.65
C GLU A 145 26.32 2.67 4.30
N ARG A 146 26.76 3.89 3.96
CA ARG A 146 25.85 4.95 3.50
C ARG A 146 25.09 4.55 2.23
N HIS A 147 25.76 3.94 1.26
CA HIS A 147 25.10 3.45 0.04
C HIS A 147 24.22 2.23 0.29
N ARG A 148 24.55 1.35 1.24
CA ARG A 148 23.66 0.25 1.66
C ARG A 148 22.38 0.77 2.31
N VAL A 149 22.48 1.72 3.22
CA VAL A 149 21.29 2.36 3.82
C VAL A 149 20.47 3.09 2.76
N ALA A 150 21.10 3.87 1.89
CA ALA A 150 20.39 4.60 0.83
C ALA A 150 19.69 3.64 -0.15
N SER A 151 20.37 2.60 -0.63
CA SER A 151 19.75 1.57 -1.49
C SER A 151 18.60 0.83 -0.81
N TYR A 152 18.70 0.55 0.48
CA TYR A 152 17.61 -0.04 1.26
C TYR A 152 16.37 0.86 1.31
N VAL A 153 16.55 2.16 1.51
CA VAL A 153 15.47 3.15 1.46
C VAL A 153 14.80 3.16 0.09
N LEU A 154 15.57 3.11 -1.00
CA LEU A 154 15.03 3.04 -2.37
C LEU A 154 14.24 1.76 -2.64
N MET A 155 14.74 0.62 -2.16
CA MET A 155 14.02 -0.64 -2.24
C MET A 155 12.68 -0.55 -1.50
N TYR A 156 12.63 0.16 -0.38
CA TYR A 156 11.39 0.39 0.37
C TYR A 156 10.39 1.27 -0.41
N PHE A 157 10.86 2.33 -1.08
CA PHE A 157 10.01 3.12 -1.99
C PHE A 157 9.43 2.26 -3.13
N GLN A 158 10.25 1.36 -3.70
CA GLN A 158 9.79 0.45 -4.74
C GLN A 158 8.83 -0.62 -4.21
N PHE A 159 9.04 -1.09 -2.98
CA PHE A 159 8.11 -1.99 -2.29
C PHE A 159 6.75 -1.33 -2.07
N LEU A 160 6.72 -0.09 -1.58
CA LEU A 160 5.47 0.66 -1.43
C LEU A 160 4.76 0.86 -2.77
N GLN A 161 5.52 1.14 -3.84
CA GLN A 161 4.96 1.22 -5.19
C GLN A 161 4.34 -0.10 -5.65
N MET A 162 4.97 -1.25 -5.35
CA MET A 162 4.42 -2.56 -5.63
C MET A 162 3.09 -2.80 -4.89
N VAL A 163 3.02 -2.44 -3.61
CA VAL A 163 1.77 -2.50 -2.82
C VAL A 163 0.68 -1.65 -3.46
N LEU A 164 1.02 -0.44 -3.93
CA LEU A 164 0.07 0.42 -4.64
C LEU A 164 -0.42 -0.19 -5.95
N TYR A 165 0.42 -0.93 -6.69
CA TYR A 165 -0.01 -1.62 -7.91
C TYR A 165 -0.95 -2.80 -7.65
N PHE A 166 -0.88 -3.44 -6.48
CA PHE A 166 -1.85 -4.49 -6.14
C PHE A 166 -3.29 -3.98 -5.99
N ASN A 167 -3.50 -2.66 -5.87
CA ASN A 167 -4.83 -2.04 -5.97
C ASN A 167 -5.55 -2.28 -7.30
N ALA A 168 -4.85 -2.76 -8.34
CA ALA A 168 -5.49 -3.13 -9.58
C ALA A 168 -6.50 -4.28 -9.39
N HIS A 169 -6.32 -5.14 -8.38
CA HIS A 169 -7.23 -6.23 -8.10
C HIS A 169 -8.38 -5.78 -7.17
N PRO A 170 -9.66 -5.99 -7.53
CA PRO A 170 -10.81 -5.51 -6.75
C PRO A 170 -10.80 -5.89 -5.27
N ARG A 171 -10.36 -7.11 -4.93
CA ARG A 171 -10.28 -7.56 -3.52
C ARG A 171 -9.15 -6.88 -2.73
N VAL A 172 -8.03 -6.56 -3.37
CA VAL A 172 -6.92 -5.86 -2.69
C VAL A 172 -7.24 -4.37 -2.60
N ALA A 173 -7.91 -3.81 -3.61
CA ALA A 173 -8.43 -2.45 -3.58
C ALA A 173 -9.41 -2.23 -2.42
N MET A 174 -10.19 -3.25 -2.05
CA MET A 174 -11.06 -3.22 -0.87
C MET A 174 -10.23 -2.94 0.40
N LEU A 175 -9.14 -3.69 0.62
CA LEU A 175 -8.25 -3.49 1.76
C LEU A 175 -7.66 -2.07 1.78
N THR A 176 -7.14 -1.57 0.66
CA THR A 176 -6.57 -0.22 0.62
C THR A 176 -7.61 0.87 0.79
N LYS A 177 -8.85 0.68 0.30
CA LYS A 177 -9.96 1.59 0.60
C LYS A 177 -10.33 1.57 2.08
N THR A 178 -10.36 0.39 2.70
CA THR A 178 -10.60 0.24 4.14
C THR A 178 -9.53 0.98 4.94
N VAL A 179 -8.25 0.76 4.64
CA VAL A 179 -7.13 1.47 5.31
C VAL A 179 -7.23 2.98 5.09
N LYS A 180 -7.51 3.42 3.86
CA LYS A 180 -7.68 4.85 3.54
C LYS A 180 -8.85 5.49 4.30
N GLY A 181 -9.98 4.77 4.42
CA GLY A 181 -11.15 5.22 5.17
C GLY A 181 -10.90 5.24 6.69
N ALA A 182 -10.16 4.26 7.21
CA ALA A 182 -9.81 4.17 8.62
C ALA A 182 -8.71 5.15 9.04
N LEU A 183 -7.86 5.62 8.12
CA LEU A 183 -6.62 6.34 8.42
C LEU A 183 -6.82 7.55 9.34
N LEU A 184 -7.85 8.36 9.11
CA LEU A 184 -8.10 9.56 9.92
C LEU A 184 -8.49 9.18 11.36
N ASN A 185 -9.37 8.19 11.52
CA ASN A 185 -9.79 7.69 12.84
C ASN A 185 -8.62 7.02 13.56
N MET A 186 -7.81 6.25 12.85
CA MET A 186 -6.58 5.64 13.37
C MET A 186 -5.59 6.70 13.85
N LEU A 187 -5.39 7.78 13.09
CA LEU A 187 -4.46 8.85 13.47
C LEU A 187 -4.91 9.56 14.75
N HIS A 188 -6.20 9.91 14.88
CA HIS A 188 -6.75 10.47 16.11
C HIS A 188 -6.57 9.52 17.30
N PHE A 189 -6.85 8.23 17.09
CA PHE A 189 -6.64 7.21 18.11
C PHE A 189 -5.15 7.12 18.54
N PHE A 190 -4.23 7.07 17.56
CA PHE A 190 -2.79 7.03 17.81
C PHE A 190 -2.29 8.26 18.56
N LEU A 191 -2.84 9.46 18.32
CA LEU A 191 -2.44 10.67 19.04
C LEU A 191 -2.72 10.54 20.53
N VAL A 192 -3.94 10.14 20.90
CA VAL A 192 -4.33 9.93 22.30
C VAL A 192 -3.50 8.79 22.92
N PHE A 193 -3.33 7.70 22.18
CA PHE A 193 -2.52 6.56 22.60
C PHE A 193 -1.07 6.97 22.89
N THR A 194 -0.42 7.73 22.00
CA THR A 194 0.98 8.14 22.16
C THR A 194 1.17 8.98 23.42
N ILE A 195 0.23 9.88 23.75
CA ILE A 195 0.32 10.68 24.99
C ILE A 195 0.26 9.77 26.22
N LEU A 196 -0.69 8.83 26.28
CA LEU A 196 -0.81 7.88 27.39
C LEU A 196 0.42 6.95 27.47
N PHE A 197 0.90 6.49 26.32
CA PHE A 197 2.06 5.62 26.19
C PHE A 197 3.33 6.29 26.72
N LEU A 198 3.60 7.53 26.29
CA LEU A 198 4.77 8.30 26.74
C LEU A 198 4.70 8.64 28.23
N MET A 199 3.51 8.93 28.76
CA MET A 199 3.33 9.19 30.20
C MET A 199 3.67 7.96 31.05
N LEU A 200 3.20 6.77 30.64
CA LEU A 200 3.54 5.52 31.32
C LEU A 200 5.02 5.19 31.20
N ALA A 201 5.64 5.43 30.04
CA ALA A 201 7.06 5.21 29.85
C ALA A 201 7.90 6.14 30.75
N PHE A 202 7.47 7.39 30.90
CA PHE A 202 8.09 8.35 31.80
C PHE A 202 7.97 7.91 33.27
N MET A 203 6.79 7.43 33.69
CA MET A 203 6.60 6.90 35.04
C MET A 203 7.48 5.68 35.32
N ALA A 204 7.60 4.76 34.36
CA ALA A 204 8.46 3.59 34.47
C ALA A 204 9.93 3.99 34.56
N HIS A 205 10.39 4.90 33.70
CA HIS A 205 11.75 5.44 33.74
C HIS A 205 12.07 6.07 35.09
N PHE A 206 11.18 6.94 35.58
CA PHE A 206 11.38 7.69 36.82
C PHE A 206 11.48 6.77 38.05
N LEU A 207 10.65 5.73 38.10
CA LEU A 207 10.59 4.84 39.27
C LEU A 207 11.59 3.68 39.19
N LEU A 208 11.76 3.07 38.01
CA LEU A 208 12.50 1.82 37.83
C LEU A 208 13.87 2.02 37.20
N GLY A 209 14.14 3.18 36.59
CA GLY A 209 15.37 3.42 35.83
C GLY A 209 16.66 3.35 36.66
N GLY A 210 16.57 3.58 37.97
CA GLY A 210 17.72 3.41 38.87
C GLY A 210 18.00 1.96 39.27
N GLN A 211 17.06 1.03 39.04
CA GLN A 211 17.14 -0.37 39.49
C GLN A 211 17.20 -1.36 38.33
N ILE A 212 16.61 -1.02 37.18
CA ILE A 212 16.55 -1.86 35.99
C ILE A 212 17.18 -1.08 34.82
N GLN A 213 18.24 -1.64 34.24
CA GLN A 213 18.98 -1.02 33.14
C GLN A 213 18.09 -0.75 31.90
N LEU A 214 17.12 -1.63 31.62
CA LEU A 214 16.17 -1.46 30.51
C LEU A 214 15.29 -0.21 30.65
N PHE A 215 14.98 0.21 31.87
CA PHE A 215 14.29 1.47 32.16
C PHE A 215 15.26 2.62 32.44
N GLY A 216 16.57 2.41 32.31
CA GLY A 216 17.61 3.37 32.71
C GLY A 216 17.67 4.63 31.85
N THR A 217 17.14 4.59 30.63
CA THR A 217 16.94 5.77 29.77
C THR A 217 15.47 5.89 29.39
N PHE A 218 15.03 7.11 29.08
CA PHE A 218 13.66 7.33 28.60
C PHE A 218 13.40 6.56 27.28
N GLY A 219 14.37 6.57 26.36
CA GLY A 219 14.30 5.80 25.11
C GLY A 219 14.23 4.29 25.35
N GLY A 220 15.06 3.76 26.26
CA GLY A 220 15.02 2.35 26.66
C GLY A 220 13.69 1.95 27.31
N SER A 221 13.11 2.84 28.11
CA SER A 221 11.77 2.65 28.69
C SER A 221 10.69 2.57 27.62
N CYS A 222 10.73 3.45 26.60
CA CYS A 222 9.82 3.38 25.46
C CYS A 222 9.98 2.07 24.67
N GLU A 223 11.21 1.65 24.39
CA GLU A 223 11.50 0.40 23.68
C GLU A 223 10.98 -0.81 24.46
N THR A 224 11.27 -0.87 25.76
CA THR A 224 10.80 -1.95 26.65
C THR A 224 9.27 -2.00 26.70
N GLN A 225 8.62 -0.83 26.74
CA GLN A 225 7.17 -0.75 26.73
C GLN A 225 6.55 -1.16 25.37
N VAL A 226 7.24 -0.93 24.25
CA VAL A 226 6.84 -1.48 22.93
C VAL A 226 6.97 -3.01 22.92
N ARG A 227 8.05 -3.58 23.48
CA ARG A 227 8.19 -5.04 23.60
C ARG A 227 7.09 -5.66 24.47
N MET A 228 6.71 -4.97 25.56
CA MET A 228 5.55 -5.37 26.37
C MET A 228 4.23 -5.33 25.57
N LEU A 229 4.05 -4.37 24.65
CA LEU A 229 2.86 -4.29 23.81
C LEU A 229 2.71 -5.50 22.88
N PHE A 230 3.83 -6.03 22.36
CA PHE A 230 3.85 -7.23 21.52
C PHE A 230 3.76 -8.54 22.31
N GLY A 231 3.68 -8.47 23.65
CA GLY A 231 3.50 -9.62 24.53
C GLY A 231 4.77 -10.42 24.78
N GLU A 232 5.95 -9.84 24.54
CA GLU A 232 7.23 -10.55 24.65
C GLU A 232 7.52 -10.91 26.12
N PHE A 233 7.47 -9.94 27.04
CA PHE A 233 7.61 -10.19 28.49
C PHE A 233 6.90 -9.12 29.33
N ILE A 234 5.98 -9.53 30.21
CA ILE A 234 5.45 -8.67 31.29
C ILE A 234 6.44 -8.59 32.45
N PHE A 235 7.33 -9.57 32.56
CA PHE A 235 8.34 -9.66 33.60
C PHE A 235 9.72 -9.39 33.00
N VAL A 236 10.27 -8.22 33.29
CA VAL A 236 11.51 -7.73 32.68
C VAL A 236 12.73 -8.25 33.43
N ASP A 237 13.80 -8.58 32.71
CA ASP A 237 15.07 -8.97 33.30
C ASP A 237 15.58 -7.89 34.27
N GLY A 238 15.76 -8.26 35.54
CA GLY A 238 16.08 -7.34 36.64
C GLY A 238 14.91 -7.02 37.58
N ALA A 239 13.66 -7.35 37.20
CA ALA A 239 12.50 -7.22 38.08
C ALA A 239 12.54 -8.18 39.29
N GLU A 240 13.27 -9.30 39.20
CA GLU A 240 13.48 -10.26 40.31
C GLU A 240 14.24 -9.66 41.49
N ASN A 241 15.09 -8.66 41.21
CA ASN A 241 15.94 -8.01 42.21
C ASN A 241 15.19 -6.90 42.97
N LEU A 242 13.97 -6.57 42.56
CA LEU A 242 13.12 -5.58 43.22
C LEU A 242 12.57 -6.16 44.53
N SER A 243 12.69 -5.42 45.63
CA SER A 243 12.14 -5.81 46.94
C SER A 243 11.13 -4.79 47.48
N GLY A 244 10.16 -5.28 48.25
CA GLY A 244 9.20 -4.46 48.98
C GLY A 244 8.32 -3.57 48.10
N LEU A 245 8.38 -2.26 48.35
CA LEU A 245 7.50 -1.26 47.70
C LEU A 245 7.77 -1.12 46.19
N SER A 246 9.02 -1.23 45.75
CA SER A 246 9.37 -1.11 44.33
C SER A 246 8.75 -2.23 43.49
N LEU A 247 8.73 -3.46 44.03
CA LEU A 247 8.07 -4.60 43.37
C LEU A 247 6.55 -4.40 43.28
N ALA A 248 5.93 -3.89 44.34
CA ALA A 248 4.49 -3.59 44.31
C ALA A 248 4.15 -2.51 43.27
N MET A 249 4.95 -1.45 43.18
CA MET A 249 4.77 -0.40 42.19
C MET A 249 5.05 -0.87 40.76
N TYR A 250 6.02 -1.77 40.57
CA TYR A 250 6.25 -2.43 39.28
C TYR A 250 5.01 -3.18 38.81
N TRP A 251 4.41 -4.01 39.68
CA TRP A 251 3.20 -4.76 39.34
C TRP A 251 1.99 -3.86 39.11
N LEU A 252 1.87 -2.75 39.85
CA LEU A 252 0.85 -1.74 39.60
C LEU A 252 1.02 -1.09 38.23
N TYR A 253 2.25 -0.71 37.88
CA TYR A 253 2.60 -0.21 36.55
C TYR A 253 2.24 -1.25 35.47
N ALA A 254 2.71 -2.49 35.59
CA ALA A 254 2.47 -3.55 34.62
C ALA A 254 0.97 -3.86 34.46
N ALA A 255 0.21 -3.91 35.57
CA ALA A 255 -1.23 -4.08 35.53
C ALA A 255 -1.95 -2.90 34.87
N SER A 256 -1.54 -1.66 35.18
CA SER A 256 -2.09 -0.46 34.56
C SER A 256 -1.79 -0.41 33.06
N PHE A 257 -0.59 -0.83 32.65
CA PHE A 257 -0.20 -0.94 31.24
C PHE A 257 -1.05 -1.98 30.52
N MET A 258 -1.22 -3.18 31.08
CA MET A 258 -2.05 -4.22 30.48
C MET A 258 -3.53 -3.80 30.40
N LEU A 259 -4.07 -3.19 31.45
CA LEU A 259 -5.48 -2.77 31.46
C LEU A 259 -5.72 -1.59 30.51
N ILE A 260 -4.93 -0.53 30.63
CA ILE A 260 -5.17 0.72 29.93
C ILE A 260 -4.61 0.64 28.50
N VAL A 261 -3.38 0.19 28.31
CA VAL A 261 -2.70 0.28 27.01
C VAL A 261 -3.04 -0.91 26.14
N PHE A 262 -2.91 -2.14 26.64
CA PHE A 262 -3.14 -3.34 25.83
C PHE A 262 -4.62 -3.50 25.44
N PHE A 263 -5.56 -3.43 26.40
CA PHE A 263 -6.98 -3.56 26.07
C PHE A 263 -7.52 -2.36 25.29
N THR A 264 -7.12 -1.12 25.60
CA THR A 264 -7.60 0.02 24.82
C THR A 264 -7.00 0.00 23.41
N LEU A 265 -5.70 -0.28 23.25
CA LEU A 265 -5.08 -0.34 21.92
C LEU A 265 -5.68 -1.44 21.07
N LEU A 266 -5.69 -2.69 21.54
CA LEU A 266 -6.12 -3.80 20.71
C LEU A 266 -7.61 -3.67 20.34
N ASN A 267 -8.45 -3.31 21.31
CA ASN A 267 -9.90 -3.28 21.08
C ASN A 267 -10.35 -2.06 20.27
N PHE A 268 -9.86 -0.84 20.55
CA PHE A 268 -10.26 0.33 19.77
C PHE A 268 -9.64 0.34 18.38
N PHE A 269 -8.38 -0.08 18.24
CA PHE A 269 -7.75 -0.22 16.93
C PHE A 269 -8.51 -1.21 16.05
N LEU A 270 -8.83 -2.40 16.59
CA LEU A 270 -9.61 -3.40 15.87
C LEU A 270 -11.01 -2.88 15.53
N ALA A 271 -11.70 -2.21 16.46
CA ALA A 271 -13.02 -1.65 16.22
C ALA A 271 -13.03 -0.64 15.06
N ILE A 272 -12.05 0.28 15.01
CA ILE A 272 -11.92 1.26 13.93
C ILE A 272 -11.68 0.57 12.58
N VAL A 273 -10.81 -0.45 12.54
CA VAL A 273 -10.51 -1.20 11.32
C VAL A 273 -11.72 -2.01 10.84
N VAL A 274 -12.42 -2.67 11.77
CA VAL A 274 -13.62 -3.47 11.46
C VAL A 274 -14.76 -2.58 10.97
N ASP A 275 -15.00 -1.43 11.59
CA ASP A 275 -16.03 -0.47 11.16
C ASP A 275 -15.77 0.01 9.72
N ALA A 276 -14.52 0.42 9.42
CA ALA A 276 -14.13 0.80 8.07
C ALA A 276 -14.21 -0.37 7.07
N PHE A 277 -13.91 -1.60 7.51
CA PHE A 277 -14.01 -2.78 6.68
C PHE A 277 -15.47 -3.07 6.31
N VAL A 278 -16.39 -3.02 7.27
CA VAL A 278 -17.82 -3.24 7.06
C VAL A 278 -18.38 -2.18 6.10
N ALA A 279 -18.05 -0.91 6.31
CA ALA A 279 -18.49 0.17 5.43
C ALA A 279 -18.07 -0.03 3.97
N VAL A 280 -16.81 -0.43 3.73
CA VAL A 280 -16.31 -0.71 2.37
C VAL A 280 -16.92 -2.01 1.84
N LYS A 281 -17.10 -3.03 2.67
CA LYS A 281 -17.73 -4.29 2.27
C LYS A 281 -19.15 -4.08 1.76
N ASP A 282 -19.95 -3.28 2.43
CA ASP A 282 -21.31 -2.96 2.01
C ASP A 282 -21.38 -2.22 0.66
N GLU A 283 -20.33 -1.50 0.28
CA GLU A 283 -20.19 -0.93 -1.07
C GLU A 283 -19.84 -1.99 -2.12
N TYR A 284 -18.98 -2.94 -1.78
CA TYR A 284 -18.50 -3.97 -2.71
C TYR A 284 -19.48 -5.16 -2.86
N ASP A 285 -20.24 -5.52 -1.83
CA ASP A 285 -21.28 -6.56 -1.90
C ASP A 285 -22.42 -6.15 -2.87
N LYS A 286 -22.58 -4.85 -3.15
CA LYS A 286 -23.46 -4.34 -4.21
C LYS A 286 -22.91 -4.58 -5.62
N LEU A 287 -21.61 -4.88 -5.75
CA LEU A 287 -20.89 -5.14 -6.99
C LEU A 287 -20.60 -6.65 -7.14
N PHE A 288 -21.45 -7.39 -7.84
CA PHE A 288 -21.25 -8.84 -8.12
C PHE A 288 -20.10 -9.16 -9.10
N CYS A 289 -19.24 -8.19 -9.40
CA CYS A 289 -18.15 -8.33 -10.37
C CYS A 289 -16.83 -8.88 -9.79
N THR A 290 -16.80 -9.35 -8.53
CA THR A 290 -15.55 -9.78 -7.89
C THR A 290 -15.50 -11.30 -7.72
N TYR A 291 -14.96 -12.01 -8.71
CA TYR A 291 -14.64 -13.43 -8.57
C TYR A 291 -13.27 -13.63 -7.90
N ASN A 292 -12.79 -14.87 -7.83
CA ASN A 292 -11.44 -15.15 -7.34
C ASN A 292 -10.39 -14.63 -8.33
N PHE A 293 -9.22 -14.22 -7.83
CA PHE A 293 -8.11 -13.69 -8.63
C PHE A 293 -7.80 -14.53 -9.88
N CYS A 294 -7.72 -15.86 -9.73
CA CYS A 294 -7.43 -16.76 -10.86
C CYS A 294 -8.56 -16.79 -11.90
N TYR A 295 -9.82 -16.65 -11.48
CA TYR A 295 -10.97 -16.58 -12.38
C TYR A 295 -10.98 -15.25 -13.15
N ASP A 296 -10.69 -14.14 -12.46
CA ASP A 296 -10.57 -12.83 -13.09
C ASP A 296 -9.41 -12.80 -14.09
N LEU A 297 -8.26 -13.40 -13.75
CA LEU A 297 -7.11 -13.50 -14.63
C LEU A 297 -7.42 -14.30 -15.91
N GLY A 298 -8.18 -15.40 -15.79
CA GLY A 298 -8.60 -16.21 -16.93
C GLY A 298 -9.72 -15.59 -17.77
N THR A 299 -10.59 -14.77 -17.16
CA THR A 299 -11.66 -14.11 -17.89
C THR A 299 -11.18 -12.87 -18.66
N ILE A 300 -10.13 -12.16 -18.21
CA ILE A 300 -9.61 -10.97 -18.90
C ILE A 300 -9.28 -11.24 -20.39
N PRO A 301 -8.49 -12.26 -20.77
CA PRO A 301 -8.22 -12.59 -22.17
C PRO A 301 -9.49 -12.90 -22.96
N ARG A 302 -10.39 -13.69 -22.37
CA ARG A 302 -11.69 -14.03 -22.98
C ARG A 302 -12.52 -12.77 -23.23
N CYS A 303 -12.54 -11.83 -22.30
CA CYS A 303 -13.26 -10.57 -22.43
C CYS A 303 -12.67 -9.69 -23.53
N VAL A 304 -11.34 -9.60 -23.61
CA VAL A 304 -10.64 -8.85 -24.66
C VAL A 304 -10.96 -9.47 -26.03
N TYR A 305 -10.89 -10.78 -26.16
CA TYR A 305 -11.26 -11.50 -27.38
C TYR A 305 -12.71 -11.23 -27.79
N THR A 306 -13.66 -11.36 -26.87
CA THR A 306 -15.08 -11.07 -27.13
C THR A 306 -15.31 -9.60 -27.50
N HIS A 307 -14.58 -8.66 -26.87
CA HIS A 307 -14.66 -7.23 -27.15
C HIS A 307 -14.19 -6.90 -28.57
N PHE A 308 -13.08 -7.52 -29.01
CA PHE A 308 -12.61 -7.40 -30.40
C PHE A 308 -13.58 -8.06 -31.40
N LYS A 309 -14.09 -9.26 -31.10
CA LYS A 309 -15.00 -9.99 -31.99
C LYS A 309 -16.34 -9.28 -32.19
N LEU A 310 -16.89 -8.68 -31.13
CA LEU A 310 -18.21 -8.03 -31.13
C LEU A 310 -18.15 -6.52 -31.40
N LYS A 311 -16.97 -5.94 -31.71
CA LYS A 311 -16.78 -4.50 -31.95
C LYS A 311 -17.47 -3.62 -30.89
N LEU A 312 -17.34 -3.98 -29.63
CA LEU A 312 -17.95 -3.22 -28.53
C LEU A 312 -17.35 -1.80 -28.45
N PRO A 313 -18.12 -0.79 -28.03
CA PRO A 313 -17.64 0.60 -27.94
C PRO A 313 -16.52 0.71 -26.90
N GLY A 314 -15.67 1.73 -27.09
CA GLY A 314 -14.62 2.05 -26.13
C GLY A 314 -15.20 2.22 -24.72
N ARG A 315 -14.54 1.66 -23.70
CA ARG A 315 -15.06 1.64 -22.32
C ARG A 315 -15.38 3.05 -21.79
N LYS A 316 -14.51 4.03 -22.04
CA LYS A 316 -14.64 5.41 -21.53
C LYS A 316 -15.89 6.15 -22.05
N PRO A 317 -16.13 6.26 -23.37
CA PRO A 317 -17.32 6.94 -23.88
C PRO A 317 -18.61 6.23 -23.47
N PHE A 318 -18.61 4.89 -23.42
CA PHE A 318 -19.80 4.14 -23.01
C PHE A 318 -20.14 4.35 -21.52
N ILE A 319 -19.14 4.36 -20.63
CA ILE A 319 -19.36 4.67 -19.21
C ILE A 319 -19.87 6.10 -19.02
N LYS A 320 -19.29 7.08 -19.74
CA LYS A 320 -19.73 8.48 -19.68
C LYS A 320 -21.19 8.65 -20.09
N TYR A 321 -21.60 8.02 -21.20
CA TYR A 321 -22.99 8.01 -21.65
C TYR A 321 -23.94 7.39 -20.60
N LEU A 322 -23.55 6.27 -19.99
CA LEU A 322 -24.34 5.64 -18.93
C LEU A 322 -24.44 6.53 -17.68
N GLU A 323 -23.36 7.18 -17.29
CA GLU A 323 -23.33 8.08 -16.13
C GLU A 323 -24.22 9.31 -16.33
N GLU A 324 -24.13 9.96 -17.50
CA GLU A 324 -25.00 11.08 -17.89
C GLU A 324 -26.48 10.65 -17.92
N SER A 325 -26.76 9.46 -18.46
CA SER A 325 -28.12 8.90 -18.51
C SER A 325 -28.66 8.62 -17.10
N VAL A 326 -27.84 8.07 -16.20
CA VAL A 326 -28.23 7.80 -14.81
C VAL A 326 -28.46 9.10 -14.03
N GLN A 327 -27.63 10.13 -14.24
CA GLN A 327 -27.82 11.44 -13.62
C GLN A 327 -29.13 12.09 -14.05
N HIS A 328 -29.41 12.13 -15.36
CA HIS A 328 -30.67 12.65 -15.90
C HIS A 328 -31.88 11.94 -15.27
N LEU A 329 -31.82 10.62 -15.11
CA LEU A 329 -32.90 9.85 -14.49
C LEU A 329 -33.09 10.15 -12.99
N LYS A 330 -32.00 10.40 -12.25
CA LYS A 330 -32.09 10.82 -10.84
C LYS A 330 -32.75 12.19 -10.71
N GLU A 331 -32.47 13.11 -11.62
CA GLU A 331 -33.10 14.44 -11.65
C GLU A 331 -34.59 14.36 -11.94
N VAL A 332 -35.00 13.55 -12.93
CA VAL A 332 -36.43 13.33 -13.25
C VAL A 332 -37.18 12.75 -12.04
N LYS A 333 -36.61 11.74 -11.35
CA LYS A 333 -37.23 11.19 -10.13
C LYS A 333 -37.36 12.23 -9.01
N LYS A 334 -36.34 13.07 -8.82
CA LYS A 334 -36.38 14.14 -7.83
C LYS A 334 -37.47 15.17 -8.16
N GLN A 335 -37.69 15.46 -9.44
CA GLN A 335 -38.77 16.34 -9.91
C GLN A 335 -40.16 15.71 -9.70
N GLU A 336 -40.33 14.41 -9.96
CA GLU A 336 -41.58 13.70 -9.69
C GLU A 336 -41.92 13.65 -8.20
N GLU A 337 -40.95 13.38 -7.33
CA GLU A 337 -41.15 13.41 -5.88
C GLU A 337 -41.53 14.80 -5.37
N GLN A 338 -40.89 15.84 -5.92
CA GLN A 338 -41.24 17.24 -5.61
C GLN A 338 -42.64 17.62 -6.12
N ALA A 339 -43.03 17.13 -7.30
CA ALA A 339 -44.38 17.32 -7.84
C ALA A 339 -45.44 16.63 -6.98
N LYS A 340 -45.19 15.38 -6.54
CA LYS A 340 -46.06 14.64 -5.62
C LYS A 340 -46.20 15.36 -4.26
N ARG A 341 -45.12 15.92 -3.72
CA ARG A 341 -45.15 16.74 -2.49
C ARG A 341 -45.94 18.04 -2.65
N LYS A 342 -45.91 18.68 -3.82
CA LYS A 342 -46.70 19.91 -4.11
C LYS A 342 -48.19 19.64 -4.30
N VAL A 343 -48.57 18.48 -4.84
CA VAL A 343 -49.97 18.08 -5.00
C VAL A 343 -50.59 17.67 -3.66
N GLY A 344 -49.82 17.11 -2.73
CA GLY A 344 -50.28 16.79 -1.37
C GLY A 344 -50.65 17.99 -0.48
N HIS A 345 -50.35 19.23 -0.91
CA HIS A 345 -50.59 20.45 -0.11
C HIS A 345 -51.71 21.35 -0.64
N LYS A 346 -52.39 20.98 -1.75
CA LYS A 346 -53.57 21.70 -2.25
C LYS A 346 -54.75 20.74 -2.39
N GLY A 347 -55.75 20.95 -1.54
CA GLY A 347 -57.02 20.22 -1.58
C GLY A 347 -57.71 20.33 -2.95
N VAL A 348 -58.18 19.16 -3.42
CA VAL A 348 -59.27 18.87 -4.36
C VAL A 348 -59.44 19.80 -5.58
N ARG A 349 -59.02 19.31 -6.75
CA ARG A 349 -59.85 19.25 -7.97
C ARG A 349 -59.24 18.25 -8.96
N LYS A 350 -60.02 17.23 -9.37
CA LYS A 350 -59.64 16.28 -10.43
C LYS A 350 -59.46 17.01 -11.77
N PRO A 351 -58.32 16.83 -12.47
CA PRO A 351 -58.28 16.89 -13.93
C PRO A 351 -58.40 15.47 -14.51
N ALA A 352 -58.76 15.41 -15.79
CA ALA A 352 -59.03 14.21 -16.61
C ALA A 352 -57.93 13.13 -16.54
N PRO A 353 -58.24 11.84 -16.81
CA PRO A 353 -57.27 10.75 -16.67
C PRO A 353 -56.18 10.89 -17.74
N ALA A 354 -54.99 11.31 -17.32
CA ALA A 354 -53.77 10.98 -18.06
C ALA A 354 -53.54 9.46 -17.92
N PRO A 355 -53.04 8.77 -18.96
CA PRO A 355 -52.87 7.32 -18.92
C PRO A 355 -52.02 6.94 -17.72
N ALA A 356 -52.51 5.97 -16.94
CA ALA A 356 -51.87 5.47 -15.75
C ALA A 356 -50.49 4.92 -16.12
N ALA A 357 -49.44 5.69 -15.82
CA ALA A 357 -48.09 5.16 -15.75
C ALA A 357 -47.97 4.39 -14.43
N ASP A 358 -47.90 3.07 -14.54
CA ASP A 358 -47.82 2.14 -13.43
C ASP A 358 -46.61 2.48 -12.52
N PRO A 359 -46.80 2.73 -11.21
CA PRO A 359 -45.75 3.23 -10.31
C PRO A 359 -44.74 2.16 -9.85
N SER A 360 -44.78 0.96 -10.43
CA SER A 360 -43.95 -0.20 -10.07
C SER A 360 -42.78 -0.48 -11.03
N LEU A 361 -42.60 0.29 -12.11
CA LEU A 361 -41.62 -0.04 -13.15
C LEU A 361 -40.21 0.51 -12.86
N PRO A 362 -39.15 -0.32 -12.71
CA PRO A 362 -37.80 0.18 -12.56
C PRO A 362 -37.24 0.68 -13.91
N LEU A 363 -36.73 1.91 -13.88
CA LEU A 363 -35.80 2.59 -14.81
C LEU A 363 -35.22 1.72 -15.94
N LEU A 364 -35.46 2.12 -17.19
CA LEU A 364 -34.95 1.42 -18.37
C LEU A 364 -34.47 2.42 -19.44
N LEU A 365 -33.18 2.38 -19.77
CA LEU A 365 -32.66 3.00 -20.98
C LEU A 365 -33.22 2.22 -22.20
N PRO A 366 -33.90 2.86 -23.16
CA PRO A 366 -34.40 2.16 -24.34
C PRO A 366 -33.23 1.62 -25.18
N ALA A 367 -33.26 0.33 -25.52
CA ALA A 367 -32.26 -0.33 -26.37
C ALA A 367 -32.02 0.40 -27.70
N LYS A 368 -33.09 0.97 -28.27
CA LYS A 368 -33.05 1.77 -29.51
C LYS A 368 -32.14 3.01 -29.41
N ARG A 369 -32.16 3.73 -28.28
CA ARG A 369 -31.28 4.91 -28.07
C ARG A 369 -29.81 4.54 -28.00
N ILE A 370 -29.48 3.36 -27.48
CA ILE A 370 -28.09 2.87 -27.40
C ILE A 370 -27.56 2.50 -28.80
N LEU A 371 -28.42 1.95 -29.67
CA LEU A 371 -28.07 1.62 -31.05
C LEU A 371 -27.90 2.87 -31.93
N GLU A 372 -28.68 3.93 -31.68
CA GLU A 372 -28.59 5.20 -32.39
C GLU A 372 -27.30 5.97 -32.07
N GLU A 373 -26.86 5.96 -30.81
CA GLU A 373 -25.66 6.70 -30.36
C GLU A 373 -24.35 6.00 -30.78
N PHE A 374 -24.35 4.68 -30.95
CA PHE A 374 -23.18 3.88 -31.30
C PHE A 374 -23.39 3.14 -32.64
N PRO A 375 -23.14 3.78 -33.80
CA PRO A 375 -23.45 3.23 -35.13
C PRO A 375 -22.63 1.99 -35.55
N GLY A 376 -21.63 1.59 -34.75
CA GLY A 376 -20.89 0.33 -34.92
C GLY A 376 -21.49 -0.87 -34.19
N PHE A 377 -22.61 -0.68 -33.47
CA PHE A 377 -23.17 -1.64 -32.54
C PHE A 377 -24.29 -2.46 -33.19
N THR A 378 -24.07 -3.76 -33.39
CA THR A 378 -25.10 -4.66 -33.91
C THR A 378 -26.05 -5.10 -32.79
N GLU A 379 -27.31 -5.37 -33.13
CA GLU A 379 -28.35 -5.82 -32.20
C GLU A 379 -27.96 -7.10 -31.44
N GLN A 380 -27.26 -8.03 -32.11
CA GLN A 380 -26.68 -9.23 -31.48
C GLN A 380 -25.59 -8.91 -30.44
N SER A 381 -24.79 -7.88 -30.69
CA SER A 381 -23.74 -7.44 -29.76
C SER A 381 -24.34 -6.72 -28.55
N LEU A 382 -25.45 -5.99 -28.74
CA LEU A 382 -26.25 -5.42 -27.66
C LEU A 382 -26.84 -6.52 -26.78
N CYS A 383 -27.53 -7.51 -27.35
CA CYS A 383 -28.08 -8.63 -26.57
C CYS A 383 -27.00 -9.36 -25.76
N HIS A 384 -25.83 -9.62 -26.35
CA HIS A 384 -24.74 -10.26 -25.62
C HIS A 384 -24.15 -9.36 -24.52
N LEU A 385 -24.11 -8.04 -24.71
CA LEU A 385 -23.73 -7.09 -23.66
C LEU A 385 -24.76 -7.07 -22.53
N LEU A 386 -26.05 -7.03 -22.86
CA LEU A 386 -27.14 -6.95 -21.90
C LEU A 386 -27.26 -8.23 -21.07
N CYS A 387 -27.25 -9.41 -21.69
CA CYS A 387 -27.21 -10.68 -20.96
C CYS A 387 -25.97 -10.80 -20.06
N ARG A 388 -24.86 -10.16 -20.43
CA ARG A 388 -23.64 -10.13 -19.62
C ARG A 388 -23.79 -9.16 -18.45
N VAL A 389 -24.37 -7.99 -18.65
CA VAL A 389 -24.65 -7.01 -17.59
C VAL A 389 -25.66 -7.57 -16.60
N GLU A 390 -26.72 -8.21 -17.08
CA GLU A 390 -27.76 -8.86 -16.27
C GLU A 390 -27.19 -9.99 -15.41
N LYS A 391 -26.26 -10.79 -15.95
CA LYS A 391 -25.50 -11.79 -15.16
C LYS A 391 -24.58 -11.17 -14.10
N LEU A 392 -24.26 -9.88 -14.22
CA LEU A 392 -23.33 -9.15 -13.34
C LEU A 392 -24.04 -8.19 -12.37
N SER A 393 -25.36 -8.02 -12.46
CA SER A 393 -26.17 -7.12 -11.63
C SER A 393 -27.25 -7.89 -10.87
N ALA A 394 -27.39 -7.71 -9.55
CA ALA A 394 -28.48 -8.32 -8.78
C ALA A 394 -29.86 -7.70 -9.03
N THR A 395 -29.91 -6.50 -9.59
CA THR A 395 -31.14 -5.86 -10.06
C THR A 395 -31.24 -6.06 -11.57
N PRO A 396 -32.34 -6.60 -12.13
CA PRO A 396 -32.53 -6.68 -13.57
C PRO A 396 -32.48 -5.26 -14.14
N VAL A 397 -31.41 -4.96 -14.88
CA VAL A 397 -31.18 -3.61 -15.43
C VAL A 397 -32.11 -3.33 -16.59
N ILE A 398 -32.65 -4.38 -17.26
CA ILE A 398 -33.46 -4.22 -18.46
C ILE A 398 -34.59 -5.26 -18.54
N PHE A 399 -35.84 -4.79 -18.50
CA PHE A 399 -37.02 -5.54 -18.96
C PHE A 399 -37.34 -5.14 -20.40
N PHE A 400 -37.52 -6.12 -21.28
CA PHE A 400 -38.04 -5.87 -22.62
C PHE A 400 -39.53 -5.55 -22.52
N VAL A 401 -39.92 -4.34 -22.94
CA VAL A 401 -41.33 -4.04 -23.21
C VAL A 401 -41.66 -4.68 -24.54
N GLU A 402 -42.41 -5.78 -24.51
CA GLU A 402 -43.04 -6.34 -25.69
C GLU A 402 -44.09 -5.33 -26.17
N GLU A 403 -43.79 -4.65 -27.27
CA GLU A 403 -44.74 -3.78 -27.96
C GLU A 403 -45.88 -4.70 -28.43
N LYS A 404 -47.04 -4.64 -27.77
CA LYS A 404 -48.24 -5.38 -28.18
C LYS A 404 -48.47 -5.10 -29.66
N LEU A 405 -48.30 -6.11 -30.50
CA LEU A 405 -48.80 -6.08 -31.87
C LEU A 405 -50.31 -5.81 -31.81
N ASP A 406 -50.74 -4.77 -32.53
CA ASP A 406 -52.15 -4.52 -32.84
C ASP A 406 -52.75 -5.75 -33.52
N ASN A 407 -53.42 -6.61 -32.74
CA ASN A 407 -54.30 -7.64 -33.25
C ASN A 407 -55.74 -7.14 -33.12
N ASN A 408 -56.12 -6.23 -34.04
CA ASN A 408 -57.50 -6.17 -34.50
C ASN A 408 -57.76 -7.41 -35.36
N ASN A 409 -58.12 -8.51 -34.71
CA ASN A 409 -58.90 -9.59 -35.28
C ASN A 409 -59.35 -10.49 -34.11
N GLU A 410 -60.61 -10.34 -33.72
CA GLU A 410 -61.31 -11.27 -32.84
C GLU A 410 -61.25 -12.70 -33.42
N PRO A 411 -61.01 -13.72 -32.57
CA PRO A 411 -61.52 -15.06 -32.84
C PRO A 411 -62.73 -15.33 -31.93
N GLN A 412 -63.80 -15.79 -32.57
CA GLN A 412 -65.05 -16.26 -32.00
C GLN A 412 -64.84 -17.36 -30.93
N GLU A 413 -65.73 -17.37 -29.94
CA GLU A 413 -65.98 -18.49 -29.02
C GLU A 413 -66.17 -19.81 -29.77
N VAL A 414 -65.48 -20.87 -29.32
CA VAL A 414 -66.02 -22.24 -29.31
C VAL A 414 -65.46 -22.96 -28.08
N ASP A 415 -66.38 -23.57 -27.34
CA ASP A 415 -66.22 -24.45 -26.18
C ASP A 415 -65.34 -25.70 -26.42
N ASP A 416 -65.02 -26.36 -25.28
CA ASP A 416 -64.92 -27.81 -25.05
C ASP A 416 -63.55 -28.49 -24.72
N ILE A 417 -63.56 -29.16 -23.52
CA ILE A 417 -62.92 -30.46 -23.14
C ILE A 417 -61.49 -30.42 -22.47
N PRO A 418 -61.11 -31.31 -21.49
CA PRO A 418 -61.16 -31.07 -20.03
C PRO A 418 -59.81 -31.38 -19.31
N GLU A 419 -59.87 -31.64 -17.99
CA GLU A 419 -58.80 -31.89 -17.00
C GLU A 419 -57.71 -32.95 -17.31
N GLU A 420 -56.48 -32.64 -16.84
CA GLU A 420 -55.41 -33.48 -16.22
C GLU A 420 -54.71 -34.64 -17.00
N PRO A 421 -53.53 -35.17 -16.54
CA PRO A 421 -52.53 -34.66 -15.59
C PRO A 421 -51.04 -34.88 -16.01
N SER A 422 -50.16 -34.35 -15.16
CA SER A 422 -48.77 -34.72 -14.82
C SER A 422 -48.02 -35.83 -15.59
N HIS A 423 -46.77 -35.51 -15.95
CA HIS A 423 -45.61 -36.34 -15.58
C HIS A 423 -44.33 -35.51 -15.44
#